data_AF-A0A519J2Z7-F1
#
_entry.id   AF-A0A519J2Z7-F1
#
_cell.length_a   1.000
_cell.length_b   1.000
_cell.length_c   1.000
_cell.angle_alpha   90.00
_cell.angle_beta   90.00
_cell.angle_gamma   90.00
#
_symmetry.space_group_name_H-M   'P 1'
#
loop_
_entity.id
_entity.type
_entity.pdbx_description
1 polymer ?
#
loop_
_entity_poly.entity_id
_entity_poly.type
_entity_poly.pdbx_seq_one_letter_code
_entity_poly.pdbx_strand_id
1 'polypeptide(L)'
;MHRRHLLASGLAVASTSALGACATRQPADPNYPIRSDNTAPAYTFDELVAAGSRELGIASEAIGGAIERVFSDQGDRPTAYIAGEEASGAAVAGLRYGRGALHMKDLSASQEVFWQGASIGWDWGGNASRVFTLVYGLFHPDMIYRRYPGVEGSAYLIAGLGVNYQRADGIVLAPIRTGVGLRLGANVGTMSYSRQRNILPF
;
A
#
# COMPACT_ATOMS: atom_id res chain seq x y z
N MET A 1 -71.27 -4.59 33.38
CA MET A 1 -71.01 -5.77 34.22
C MET A 1 -71.13 -7.03 33.36
N HIS A 2 -70.03 -7.75 33.09
CA HIS A 2 -69.96 -9.23 33.03
C HIS A 2 -68.54 -9.67 32.63
N ARG A 3 -67.86 -10.32 33.58
CA ARG A 3 -66.63 -11.12 33.41
C ARG A 3 -67.00 -12.49 32.83
N ARG A 4 -66.08 -13.08 32.06
CA ARG A 4 -65.59 -14.49 32.08
C ARG A 4 -64.83 -14.77 30.76
N HIS A 5 -63.50 -14.74 30.78
CA HIS A 5 -62.57 -15.88 30.91
C HIS A 5 -62.77 -16.98 29.86
N LEU A 6 -61.77 -17.14 28.98
CA LEU A 6 -61.30 -18.45 28.49
C LEU A 6 -59.82 -18.32 28.11
N LEU A 7 -59.01 -19.20 28.73
CA LEU A 7 -57.59 -19.44 28.49
C LEU A 7 -57.45 -20.46 27.36
N ALA A 8 -56.49 -20.27 26.44
CA ALA A 8 -55.90 -21.37 25.68
C ALA A 8 -54.53 -20.96 25.10
N SER A 9 -53.49 -21.38 25.81
CA SER A 9 -52.30 -22.09 25.32
C SER A 9 -51.83 -21.82 23.87
N GLY A 10 -50.65 -21.20 23.73
CA GLY A 10 -49.91 -21.12 22.48
C GLY A 10 -48.41 -21.24 22.71
N LEU A 11 -47.81 -22.24 22.06
CA LEU A 11 -46.43 -22.73 22.13
C LEU A 11 -45.31 -21.67 22.18
N ALA A 12 -44.26 -22.05 22.93
CA ALA A 12 -42.94 -21.45 22.91
C ALA A 12 -42.24 -21.56 21.54
N VAL A 13 -41.64 -20.45 21.09
CA VAL A 13 -40.44 -20.45 20.25
C VAL A 13 -39.54 -19.31 20.76
N ALA A 14 -38.60 -19.66 21.65
CA ALA A 14 -37.49 -18.77 21.97
C ALA A 14 -36.43 -18.93 20.87
N SER A 15 -36.55 -18.15 19.80
CA SER A 15 -35.48 -18.02 18.80
C SER A 15 -34.43 -17.06 19.35
N THR A 16 -33.49 -17.58 20.15
CA THR A 16 -32.24 -16.88 20.47
C THR A 16 -31.36 -16.88 19.22
N SER A 17 -31.54 -15.88 18.36
CA SER A 17 -30.58 -15.54 17.32
C SER A 17 -29.36 -14.90 17.98
N ALA A 18 -28.45 -15.73 18.49
CA ALA A 18 -27.09 -15.32 18.78
C ALA A 18 -26.40 -15.04 17.44
N LEU A 19 -26.57 -13.84 16.90
CA LEU A 19 -25.67 -13.33 15.88
C LEU A 19 -24.31 -13.15 16.56
N GLY A 20 -23.47 -14.16 16.38
CA GLY A 20 -22.06 -14.11 16.72
C GLY A 20 -21.47 -12.86 16.08
N ALA A 21 -21.12 -11.91 16.92
CA ALA A 21 -20.27 -10.80 16.54
C ALA A 21 -18.93 -11.41 16.10
N CYS A 22 -18.75 -11.58 14.80
CA CYS A 22 -17.42 -11.58 14.20
C CYS A 22 -16.86 -10.18 14.38
N ALA A 23 -16.46 -9.86 15.62
CA ALA A 23 -15.61 -8.72 15.91
C ALA A 23 -14.33 -8.98 15.12
N THR A 24 -14.18 -8.27 14.01
CA THR A 24 -12.92 -8.12 13.31
C THR A 24 -11.92 -7.66 14.35
N ARG A 25 -11.02 -8.56 14.78
CA ARG A 25 -9.84 -8.16 15.53
C ARG A 25 -9.07 -7.23 14.63
N GLN A 26 -9.19 -5.92 14.87
CA GLN A 26 -8.29 -4.92 14.31
C GLN A 26 -6.88 -5.45 14.62
N PRO A 27 -6.02 -5.68 13.61
CA PRO A 27 -4.62 -5.99 13.87
C PRO A 27 -4.11 -4.93 14.83
N ALA A 28 -3.52 -5.35 15.96
CA ALA A 28 -2.86 -4.41 16.84
C ALA A 28 -1.75 -3.74 16.01
N ASP A 29 -1.94 -2.48 15.65
CA ASP A 29 -0.88 -1.70 15.02
C ASP A 29 0.30 -1.73 15.98
N PRO A 30 1.46 -2.23 15.55
CA PRO A 30 2.65 -2.17 16.38
C PRO A 30 2.85 -0.70 16.75
N ASN A 31 2.96 -0.42 18.04
CA ASN A 31 3.23 0.92 18.54
C ASN A 31 4.65 1.31 18.10
N TYR A 32 4.80 1.76 16.85
CA TYR A 32 6.02 2.35 16.34
C TYR A 32 6.12 3.72 17.00
N PRO A 33 7.11 3.99 17.87
CA PRO A 33 7.26 5.31 18.48
C PRO A 33 7.58 6.33 17.37
N ILE A 34 6.55 7.02 16.88
CA ILE A 34 6.69 8.12 15.93
C ILE A 34 7.11 9.34 16.74
N ARG A 35 8.32 9.88 16.49
CA ARG A 35 8.65 11.23 16.97
C ARG A 35 7.74 12.22 16.25
N SER A 36 7.01 13.04 16.99
CA SER A 36 5.97 13.97 16.51
C SER A 36 6.49 15.21 15.78
N ASP A 37 7.76 15.21 15.36
CA ASP A 37 8.31 16.27 14.51
C ASP A 37 7.80 16.08 13.09
N ASN A 38 6.67 16.73 12.77
CA ASN A 38 5.99 16.64 11.47
C ASN A 38 6.65 17.54 10.40
N THR A 39 7.98 17.70 10.44
CA THR A 39 8.70 18.55 9.49
C THR A 39 9.72 17.71 8.73
N ALA A 40 9.39 17.36 7.50
CA ALA A 40 10.34 16.79 6.55
C ALA A 40 10.39 17.65 5.28
N PRO A 41 11.59 17.92 4.74
CA PRO A 41 11.74 18.58 3.45
C PRO A 41 11.11 17.73 2.33
N ALA A 42 10.40 18.40 1.41
CA ALA A 42 9.78 17.73 0.28
C ALA A 42 10.70 17.72 -0.96
N TYR A 43 10.55 16.70 -1.80
CA TYR A 43 11.13 16.66 -3.13
C TYR A 43 10.30 17.48 -4.11
N THR A 44 10.99 18.16 -5.01
CA THR A 44 10.34 18.87 -6.11
C THR A 44 9.98 17.90 -7.24
N PHE A 45 9.10 18.35 -8.13
CA PHE A 45 8.71 17.57 -9.31
C PHE A 45 9.93 17.17 -10.15
N ASP A 46 10.79 18.13 -10.49
CA ASP A 46 11.96 17.89 -11.35
C ASP A 46 12.97 16.91 -10.73
N GLU A 47 13.19 16.99 -9.41
CA GLU A 47 14.05 16.04 -8.69
C GLU A 47 13.53 14.61 -8.82
N LEU A 48 12.22 14.42 -8.70
CA LEU A 48 11.59 13.10 -8.79
C LEU A 48 11.52 12.58 -10.21
N VAL A 49 11.28 13.44 -11.20
CA VAL A 49 11.33 13.07 -12.61
C VAL A 49 12.74 12.60 -12.97
N ALA A 50 13.77 13.36 -12.58
CA ALA A 50 15.16 13.01 -12.84
C ALA A 50 15.57 11.73 -12.11
N ALA A 51 15.18 11.57 -10.84
CA ALA A 51 15.45 10.35 -10.08
C ALA A 51 14.75 9.15 -10.69
N GLY A 52 13.44 9.21 -10.88
CA GLY A 52 12.68 8.07 -11.34
C GLY A 52 12.97 7.71 -12.80
N SER A 53 13.28 8.66 -13.68
CA SER A 53 13.73 8.36 -15.06
C SER A 53 15.01 7.54 -15.05
N ARG A 54 15.98 7.90 -14.18
CA ARG A 54 17.22 7.15 -13.99
C ARG A 54 16.95 5.74 -13.44
N GLU A 55 16.09 5.64 -12.43
CA GLU A 55 15.79 4.36 -11.79
C GLU A 55 15.07 3.42 -12.73
N LEU A 56 14.00 3.89 -13.38
CA LEU A 56 13.17 3.08 -14.27
C LEU A 56 13.79 2.88 -15.65
N GLY A 57 14.79 3.67 -16.03
CA GLY A 57 15.45 3.60 -17.34
C GLY A 57 14.56 4.03 -18.50
N ILE A 58 13.63 4.96 -18.26
CA ILE A 58 12.63 5.42 -19.23
C ILE A 58 12.70 6.93 -19.44
N ALA A 59 12.08 7.41 -20.53
CA ALA A 59 12.01 8.83 -20.85
C ALA A 59 11.39 9.66 -19.70
N SER A 60 12.00 10.81 -19.42
CA SER A 60 11.54 11.76 -18.39
C SER A 60 10.10 12.23 -18.61
N GLU A 61 9.66 12.34 -19.87
CA GLU A 61 8.29 12.72 -20.20
C GLU A 61 7.26 11.67 -19.75
N ALA A 62 7.56 10.39 -19.97
CA ALA A 62 6.68 9.30 -19.57
C ALA A 62 6.52 9.23 -18.04
N ILE A 63 7.61 9.38 -17.29
CA ILE A 63 7.54 9.40 -15.83
C ILE A 63 6.95 10.71 -15.29
N GLY A 64 7.21 11.84 -15.96
CA GLY A 64 6.64 13.13 -15.62
C GLY A 64 5.12 13.07 -15.53
N GLY A 65 4.47 12.47 -16.54
CA GLY A 65 3.01 12.30 -16.51
C GLY A 65 2.51 11.44 -15.34
N ALA A 66 3.24 10.39 -14.96
CA ALA A 66 2.87 9.57 -13.81
C ALA A 66 3.04 10.33 -12.48
N ILE A 67 4.14 11.06 -12.31
CA ILE A 67 4.41 11.89 -11.12
C ILE A 67 3.40 13.03 -11.02
N GLU A 68 3.08 13.68 -12.13
CA GLU A 68 2.09 14.77 -12.18
C GLU A 68 0.71 14.28 -11.73
N ARG A 69 0.33 13.06 -12.15
CA ARG A 69 -0.90 12.43 -11.67
C ARG A 69 -0.88 12.17 -10.16
N VAL A 70 0.23 11.65 -9.63
CA VAL A 70 0.38 11.43 -8.18
C VAL A 70 0.34 12.75 -7.40
N PHE A 71 0.96 13.79 -7.93
CA PHE A 71 0.94 15.13 -7.35
C PHE A 71 -0.47 15.71 -7.34
N SER A 72 -1.25 15.49 -8.40
CA SER A 72 -2.66 15.88 -8.46
C SER A 72 -3.51 15.14 -7.43
N ASP A 73 -3.19 13.89 -7.10
CA ASP A 73 -3.98 13.08 -6.16
C ASP A 73 -3.58 13.26 -4.68
N GLN A 74 -2.28 13.42 -4.38
CA GLN A 74 -1.73 13.43 -3.02
C GLN A 74 -1.10 14.78 -2.61
N GLY A 75 -0.97 15.72 -3.56
CA GLY A 75 -0.26 16.97 -3.37
C GLY A 75 1.20 16.92 -3.87
N ASP A 76 1.82 18.09 -3.94
CA ASP A 76 3.14 18.34 -4.52
C ASP A 76 4.29 18.23 -3.52
N ARG A 77 4.06 17.57 -2.38
CA ARG A 77 5.02 17.51 -1.26
C ARG A 77 5.39 16.09 -0.80
N PRO A 78 5.90 15.23 -1.68
CA PRO A 78 6.47 13.94 -1.27
C PRO A 78 7.72 14.17 -0.41
N THR A 79 7.80 13.51 0.75
CA THR A 79 8.91 13.69 1.71
C THR A 79 10.05 12.71 1.47
N ALA A 80 9.80 11.62 0.75
CA ALA A 80 10.76 10.58 0.45
C ALA A 80 10.45 9.87 -0.87
N TYR A 81 11.42 9.12 -1.39
CA TYR A 81 11.18 8.17 -2.47
C TYR A 81 11.95 6.87 -2.26
N ILE A 82 11.49 5.79 -2.90
CA ILE A 82 12.17 4.49 -2.91
C ILE A 82 12.54 4.15 -4.34
N ALA A 83 13.81 3.83 -4.54
CA ALA A 83 14.35 3.31 -5.78
C ALA A 83 14.65 1.82 -5.62
N GLY A 84 14.08 0.94 -6.44
CA GLY A 84 14.37 -0.47 -6.30
C GLY A 84 13.79 -1.38 -7.37
N GLU A 85 13.82 -2.66 -7.06
CA GLU A 85 13.39 -3.74 -7.94
C GLU A 85 12.41 -4.65 -7.21
N GLU A 86 11.46 -5.18 -7.96
CA GLU A 86 10.38 -6.01 -7.46
C GLU A 86 10.21 -7.23 -8.36
N ALA A 87 10.23 -8.40 -7.74
CA ALA A 87 9.84 -9.66 -8.32
C ALA A 87 8.45 -10.06 -7.81
N SER A 88 7.61 -10.57 -8.69
CA SER A 88 6.31 -11.10 -8.33
C SER A 88 6.03 -12.37 -9.12
N GLY A 89 5.30 -13.30 -8.52
CA GLY A 89 4.80 -14.51 -9.16
C GLY A 89 3.37 -14.73 -8.74
N ALA A 90 2.48 -14.99 -9.70
CA ALA A 90 1.07 -15.29 -9.42
C ALA A 90 0.55 -16.46 -10.27
N ALA A 91 -0.50 -17.10 -9.75
CA ALA A 91 -1.32 -18.09 -10.41
C ALA A 91 -2.81 -17.87 -10.08
N VAL A 92 -3.15 -17.97 -8.79
CA VAL A 92 -4.48 -17.63 -8.21
C VAL A 92 -4.31 -16.74 -6.99
N ALA A 93 -3.32 -17.08 -6.16
CA ALA A 93 -2.65 -16.17 -5.24
C ALA A 93 -1.24 -15.92 -5.78
N GLY A 94 -0.71 -14.74 -5.53
CA GLY A 94 0.63 -14.35 -5.90
C GLY A 94 1.38 -13.75 -4.73
N LEU A 95 2.69 -13.90 -4.77
CA LEU A 95 3.59 -13.22 -3.86
C LEU A 95 4.39 -12.19 -4.62
N ARG A 96 4.72 -11.13 -3.91
CA ARG A 96 5.54 -10.03 -4.37
C ARG A 96 6.64 -9.81 -3.36
N TYR A 97 7.86 -9.68 -3.84
CA TYR A 97 9.04 -9.39 -3.06
C TYR A 97 9.83 -8.32 -3.78
N GLY A 98 10.26 -7.31 -3.06
CA GLY A 98 11.14 -6.30 -3.61
C GLY A 98 12.12 -5.77 -2.59
N ARG A 99 13.09 -5.06 -3.12
CA ARG A 99 14.20 -4.48 -2.39
C ARG A 99 14.61 -3.18 -3.05
N GLY A 100 14.92 -2.20 -2.24
CA GLY A 100 15.33 -0.89 -2.72
C GLY A 100 15.99 -0.05 -1.65
N ALA A 101 16.26 1.18 -2.03
CA ALA A 101 16.85 2.20 -1.19
C ALA A 101 15.81 3.31 -0.95
N LEU A 102 15.53 3.60 0.32
CA LEU A 102 14.76 4.75 0.75
C LEU A 102 15.67 5.98 0.79
N HIS A 103 15.25 7.01 0.08
CA HIS A 103 15.89 8.31 0.01
C HIS A 103 15.00 9.36 0.67
N MET A 104 15.60 10.12 1.58
CA MET A 104 14.99 11.29 2.23
C MET A 104 16.03 12.42 2.18
N LYS A 105 15.61 13.68 2.06
CA LYS A 105 16.57 14.78 1.91
C LYS A 105 17.38 15.08 3.18
N ASP A 106 16.80 14.81 4.33
CA ASP A 106 17.43 14.96 5.65
C ASP A 106 18.40 13.81 5.99
N LEU A 107 18.37 12.73 5.21
CA LEU A 107 19.17 11.54 5.44
C LEU A 107 20.43 11.57 4.57
N SER A 108 21.61 11.57 5.21
CA SER A 108 22.89 11.61 4.48
C SER A 108 23.17 10.32 3.69
N ALA A 109 22.58 9.20 4.09
CA ALA A 109 22.74 7.91 3.42
C ALA A 109 21.37 7.25 3.23
N SER A 110 21.14 6.70 2.05
CA SER A 110 19.92 5.95 1.76
C SER A 110 19.84 4.69 2.62
N GLN A 111 18.63 4.32 3.05
CA GLN A 111 18.42 3.10 3.83
C GLN A 111 17.89 1.97 2.98
N GLU A 112 18.43 0.77 3.19
CA GLU A 112 17.87 -0.42 2.54
C GLU A 112 16.49 -0.74 3.11
N VAL A 113 15.56 -1.01 2.20
CA VAL A 113 14.19 -1.35 2.51
C VAL A 113 13.80 -2.55 1.67
N PHE A 114 13.21 -3.54 2.34
CA PHE A 114 12.63 -4.70 1.72
C PHE A 114 11.11 -4.61 1.82
N TRP A 115 10.40 -5.12 0.83
CA TRP A 115 8.96 -5.27 0.92
C TRP A 115 8.51 -6.62 0.41
N GLN A 116 7.44 -7.10 1.00
CA GLN A 116 6.84 -8.38 0.68
C GLN A 116 5.33 -8.30 0.85
N GLY A 117 4.59 -8.88 -0.08
CA GLY A 117 3.14 -8.77 -0.06
C GLY A 117 2.47 -9.95 -0.74
N ALA A 118 1.33 -10.34 -0.17
CA ALA A 118 0.40 -11.21 -0.87
C ALA A 118 -0.41 -10.35 -1.85
N SER A 119 -0.64 -10.90 -3.03
CA SER A 119 -1.47 -10.34 -4.07
C SER A 119 -2.48 -11.38 -4.49
N ILE A 120 -3.71 -10.96 -4.68
CA ILE A 120 -4.74 -11.79 -5.30
C ILE A 120 -4.90 -11.25 -6.72
N GLY A 121 -4.69 -12.11 -7.70
CA GLY A 121 -4.69 -11.74 -9.10
C GLY A 121 -4.98 -12.96 -9.97
N TRP A 122 -5.70 -12.74 -11.05
CA TRP A 122 -6.05 -13.77 -12.04
C TRP A 122 -5.03 -13.77 -13.17
N ASP A 123 -3.76 -13.88 -12.80
CA ASP A 123 -2.66 -13.73 -13.73
C ASP A 123 -1.60 -14.79 -13.41
N TRP A 124 -1.27 -15.55 -14.44
CA TRP A 124 -0.28 -16.62 -14.41
C TRP A 124 1.05 -16.07 -14.91
N GLY A 125 2.06 -16.06 -14.06
CA GLY A 125 3.41 -15.67 -14.48
C GLY A 125 4.25 -15.02 -13.40
N GLY A 126 5.57 -15.05 -13.65
CA GLY A 126 6.57 -14.31 -12.89
C GLY A 126 6.97 -13.04 -13.63
N ASN A 127 7.16 -11.95 -12.90
CA ASN A 127 7.66 -10.68 -13.42
C ASN A 127 8.73 -10.14 -12.47
N ALA A 128 9.84 -9.64 -13.02
CA ALA A 128 10.83 -8.85 -12.30
C ALA A 128 10.96 -7.49 -13.00
N SER A 129 10.73 -6.42 -12.26
CA SER A 129 10.67 -5.07 -12.82
C SER A 129 11.24 -4.04 -11.85
N ARG A 130 11.64 -2.89 -12.39
CA ARG A 130 12.04 -1.74 -11.58
C ARG A 130 10.82 -1.02 -11.06
N VAL A 131 10.91 -0.48 -9.86
CA VAL A 131 9.85 0.28 -9.21
C VAL A 131 10.40 1.55 -8.58
N PHE A 132 9.66 2.64 -8.77
CA PHE A 132 9.96 3.94 -8.17
C PHE A 132 8.77 4.36 -7.33
N THR A 133 8.94 4.48 -6.02
CA THR A 133 7.83 4.75 -5.09
C THR A 133 7.95 6.15 -4.53
N LEU A 134 6.93 6.98 -4.72
CA LEU A 134 6.81 8.25 -4.01
C LEU A 134 6.25 8.01 -2.61
N VAL A 135 6.79 8.70 -1.62
CA VAL A 135 6.41 8.55 -0.22
C VAL A 135 6.04 9.90 0.37
N TYR A 136 4.84 9.96 0.96
CA TYR A 136 4.27 11.15 1.59
C TYR A 136 4.08 10.93 3.08
N GLY A 137 4.24 11.99 3.88
CA GLY A 137 4.00 11.93 5.33
C GLY A 137 5.06 11.13 6.10
N LEU A 138 6.17 10.79 5.48
CA LEU A 138 7.29 10.11 6.13
C LEU A 138 8.25 11.15 6.72
N PHE A 139 8.27 11.25 8.04
CA PHE A 139 9.13 12.20 8.77
C PHE A 139 10.40 11.56 9.32
N HIS A 140 10.37 10.25 9.54
CA HIS A 140 11.51 9.48 10.01
C HIS A 140 11.59 8.19 9.20
N PRO A 141 12.79 7.74 8.84
CA PRO A 141 12.95 6.55 8.00
C PRO A 141 12.35 5.30 8.63
N ASP A 142 12.45 5.14 9.95
CA ASP A 142 11.91 3.98 10.67
C ASP A 142 10.39 3.88 10.61
N MET A 143 9.70 4.97 10.29
CA MET A 143 8.25 4.96 10.11
C MET A 143 7.84 4.12 8.89
N ILE A 144 8.73 3.86 7.94
CA ILE A 144 8.34 3.08 6.78
C ILE A 144 8.13 1.60 7.09
N TYR A 145 8.71 1.07 8.16
CA TYR A 145 8.77 -0.37 8.40
C TYR A 145 7.49 -0.91 9.04
N ARG A 146 6.43 -1.05 8.25
CA ARG A 146 5.12 -1.55 8.68
C ARG A 146 4.34 -2.16 7.52
N ARG A 147 3.09 -2.55 7.78
CA ARG A 147 2.16 -3.04 6.78
C ARG A 147 1.35 -1.90 6.17
N TYR A 148 1.32 -1.85 4.85
CA TYR A 148 0.55 -0.90 4.06
C TYR A 148 -0.52 -1.65 3.28
N PRO A 149 -1.80 -1.54 3.65
CA PRO A 149 -2.89 -2.03 2.82
C PRO A 149 -2.97 -1.21 1.52
N GLY A 150 -3.25 -1.92 0.41
CA GLY A 150 -3.56 -1.29 -0.87
C GLY A 150 -4.85 -0.47 -0.78
N VAL A 151 -4.88 0.68 -1.46
CA VAL A 151 -6.09 1.50 -1.60
C VAL A 151 -6.89 0.98 -2.79
N GLU A 152 -8.13 0.56 -2.56
CA GLU A 152 -9.01 0.10 -3.64
C GLU A 152 -9.27 1.20 -4.67
N GLY A 153 -9.35 0.82 -5.96
CA GLY A 153 -9.63 1.76 -7.06
C GLY A 153 -8.49 2.74 -7.41
N SER A 154 -7.32 2.59 -6.81
CA SER A 154 -6.16 3.49 -7.03
C SER A 154 -5.25 3.12 -8.21
N ALA A 155 -5.61 2.09 -8.98
CA ALA A 155 -4.77 1.59 -10.06
C ALA A 155 -5.01 2.40 -11.35
N TYR A 156 -3.96 3.05 -11.86
CA TYR A 156 -4.01 3.81 -13.11
C TYR A 156 -2.84 3.46 -14.03
N LEU A 157 -3.02 3.65 -15.33
CA LEU A 157 -2.00 3.48 -16.36
C LEU A 157 -1.73 4.82 -17.06
N ILE A 158 -0.50 5.30 -16.99
CA ILE A 158 -0.07 6.55 -17.63
C ILE A 158 1.18 6.26 -18.45
N ALA A 159 1.11 6.46 -19.78
CA ALA A 159 2.24 6.23 -20.69
C ALA A 159 2.93 4.85 -20.52
N GLY A 160 2.17 3.80 -20.19
CA GLY A 160 2.72 2.46 -19.94
C GLY A 160 3.25 2.22 -18.51
N LEU A 161 3.10 3.19 -17.60
CA LEU A 161 3.43 3.09 -16.18
C LEU A 161 2.19 2.81 -15.33
N GLY A 162 2.26 1.76 -14.53
CA GLY A 162 1.23 1.44 -13.55
C GLY A 162 1.50 2.14 -12.22
N VAL A 163 0.49 2.82 -11.69
CA VAL A 163 0.53 3.44 -10.35
C VAL A 163 -0.54 2.81 -9.48
N ASN A 164 -0.23 2.53 -8.22
CA ASN A 164 -1.21 2.15 -7.21
C ASN A 164 -0.90 2.86 -5.89
N TYR A 165 -1.89 3.06 -5.02
CA TYR A 165 -1.66 3.66 -3.70
C TYR A 165 -1.72 2.61 -2.59
N GLN A 166 -0.93 2.85 -1.54
CA GLN A 166 -0.97 2.11 -0.28
C GLN A 166 -0.87 3.12 0.86
N ARG A 167 -1.59 2.91 1.97
CA ARG A 167 -1.67 3.90 3.04
C ARG A 167 -1.74 3.26 4.42
N ALA A 168 -0.95 3.77 5.35
CA ALA A 168 -0.99 3.42 6.76
C ALA A 168 -0.55 4.63 7.62
N ASP A 169 -1.25 4.91 8.72
CA ASP A 169 -0.90 5.94 9.71
C ASP A 169 -0.53 7.33 9.14
N GLY A 170 -1.27 7.80 8.13
CA GLY A 170 -0.99 9.09 7.48
C GLY A 170 0.18 9.09 6.50
N ILE A 171 0.86 7.95 6.30
CA ILE A 171 1.89 7.78 5.28
C ILE A 171 1.24 7.20 4.01
N VAL A 172 1.57 7.79 2.86
CA VAL A 172 1.09 7.30 1.56
C VAL A 172 2.28 6.86 0.72
N LEU A 173 2.18 5.64 0.17
CA LEU A 173 3.12 5.09 -0.79
C LEU A 173 2.44 5.02 -2.15
N ALA A 174 3.11 5.56 -3.17
CA ALA A 174 2.66 5.51 -4.56
C ALA A 174 3.72 4.82 -5.43
N PRO A 175 3.74 3.47 -5.50
CA PRO A 175 4.69 2.76 -6.35
C PRO A 175 4.31 2.91 -7.82
N ILE A 176 5.28 3.35 -8.62
CA ILE A 176 5.24 3.51 -10.07
C ILE A 176 6.06 2.38 -10.68
N ARG A 177 5.44 1.56 -11.52
CA ARG A 177 6.06 0.36 -12.13
C ARG A 177 6.05 0.44 -13.64
N THR A 178 7.13 -0.07 -14.26
CA THR A 178 7.22 -0.21 -15.70
C THR A 178 6.59 -1.52 -16.19
N GLY A 179 5.85 -1.44 -17.30
CA GLY A 179 5.47 -2.60 -18.12
C GLY A 179 4.06 -3.17 -17.90
N VAL A 180 3.78 -4.26 -18.63
CA VAL A 180 2.49 -5.00 -18.69
C VAL A 180 2.14 -5.79 -17.42
N GLY A 181 2.89 -5.63 -16.33
CA GLY A 181 2.53 -6.13 -14.99
C GLY A 181 1.36 -5.36 -14.35
N LEU A 182 0.57 -4.69 -15.17
CA LEU A 182 -0.64 -3.98 -14.78
C LEU A 182 -1.69 -5.01 -14.39
N ARG A 183 -1.62 -5.44 -13.14
CA ARG A 183 -2.74 -6.09 -12.46
C ARG A 183 -3.82 -5.02 -12.33
N LEU A 184 -4.66 -4.93 -13.36
CA LEU A 184 -5.85 -4.08 -13.41
C LEU A 184 -6.87 -4.47 -12.33
N GLY A 185 -6.71 -5.64 -11.72
CA GLY A 185 -7.33 -5.95 -10.45
C GLY A 185 -6.64 -5.16 -9.36
N ALA A 186 -7.39 -4.30 -8.67
CA ALA A 186 -7.00 -3.76 -7.38
C ALA A 186 -6.18 -4.82 -6.64
N ASN A 187 -4.90 -4.53 -6.37
CA ASN A 187 -4.08 -5.43 -5.56
C ASN A 187 -4.68 -5.31 -4.15
N VAL A 188 -5.73 -6.09 -3.88
CA VAL A 188 -6.35 -6.23 -2.56
C VAL A 188 -5.37 -7.06 -1.75
N GLY A 189 -4.34 -6.39 -1.27
CA GLY A 189 -3.18 -7.00 -0.67
C GLY A 189 -2.52 -6.03 0.28
N THR A 190 -1.90 -6.58 1.31
CA THR A 190 -1.03 -5.83 2.21
C THR A 190 0.40 -5.98 1.75
N MET A 191 1.15 -4.89 1.80
CA MET A 191 2.59 -4.89 1.61
C MET A 191 3.26 -4.65 2.96
N SER A 192 4.08 -5.58 3.41
CA SER A 192 4.90 -5.39 4.61
C SER A 192 6.27 -4.87 4.21
N TYR A 193 6.66 -3.72 4.75
CA TYR A 193 7.98 -3.12 4.59
C TYR A 193 8.85 -3.44 5.81
N SER A 194 10.10 -3.85 5.58
CA SER A 194 11.02 -4.28 6.64
C SER A 194 12.45 -3.82 6.38
N ARG A 195 13.23 -3.68 7.46
CA ARG A 195 14.66 -3.30 7.43
C ARG A 195 15.55 -4.47 7.00
N GLN A 196 15.12 -5.70 7.27
CA GLN A 196 15.82 -6.92 6.88
C GLN A 196 14.98 -7.69 5.86
N ARG A 197 15.66 -8.47 5.00
CA ARG A 197 15.00 -9.36 4.06
C ARG A 197 14.28 -10.47 4.84
N ASN A 198 12.95 -10.39 4.86
CA ASN A 198 12.12 -11.47 5.36
C ASN A 198 11.78 -12.41 4.20
N ILE A 199 11.78 -13.72 4.48
CA ILE A 199 11.40 -14.75 3.49
C ILE A 199 9.90 -15.05 3.56
N LEU A 200 9.25 -14.71 4.69
CA LEU A 200 7.85 -15.01 4.98
C LEU A 200 7.04 -13.71 5.18
N PRO A 201 5.88 -13.55 4.52
CA PRO A 201 5.14 -12.27 4.41
C PRO A 201 4.30 -11.85 5.63
N PHE A 202 4.56 -12.40 6.82
CA PHE A 202 3.76 -12.15 8.04
C PHE A 202 4.63 -11.74 9.22
#